data_AF-A0A819PAM3-F1
#
_entry.id   AF-A0A819PAM3-F1
#
_cell.length_a   1.000
_cell.length_b   1.000
_cell.length_c   1.000
_cell.angle_alpha   90.00
_cell.angle_beta   90.00
_cell.angle_gamma   90.00
#
_symmetry.space_group_name_H-M   'P 1'
#
loop_
_entity.id
_entity.type
_entity.pdbx_description
1 polymer ?
#
loop_
_entity_poly.entity_id
_entity_poly.type
_entity_poly.pdbx_seq_one_letter_code
_entity_poly.pdbx_strand_id
1 'polypeptide(L)'
;MIDIGANIGGYTMFTAGALDRLTFAIDCYIGNIKRIARVVQIEHVQNRVVLIQNALYSSSGVSMTVTSNDPSGIRFVNETKNKTSNNPFIVQTIQFDDILPLLEVRGARSALMKIDIETPESYMCQTGSKIFERIDIPFVMMEWHHWRVNHQKRCQFIVDFFTRHNYVPTDEGCRDLATDTWVTKWPGNVFWIKRIYRNGSFC
;
A
#
# COMPACT_ATOMS: atom_id res chain seq x y z
N MET A 1 2.68 10.07 -5.55
CA MET A 1 2.03 8.75 -5.36
C MET A 1 2.82 7.98 -4.31
N ILE A 2 2.11 7.25 -3.44
CA ILE A 2 2.70 6.21 -2.59
C ILE A 2 2.10 4.88 -3.10
N ASP A 3 2.92 4.09 -3.80
CA ASP A 3 2.54 2.84 -4.44
C ASP A 3 3.05 1.67 -3.57
N ILE A 4 2.17 1.09 -2.76
CA ILE A 4 2.49 0.03 -1.81
C ILE A 4 2.10 -1.32 -2.42
N GLY A 5 3.07 -2.23 -2.50
CA GLY A 5 2.93 -3.43 -3.31
C GLY A 5 3.00 -3.07 -4.79
N ALA A 6 4.09 -2.39 -5.16
CA ALA A 6 4.27 -1.85 -6.50
C ALA A 6 4.33 -2.95 -7.58
N ASN A 7 4.69 -4.19 -7.21
CA ASN A 7 4.71 -5.36 -8.08
C ASN A 7 5.52 -5.11 -9.36
N ILE A 8 4.88 -5.06 -10.53
CA ILE A 8 5.55 -4.76 -11.80
C ILE A 8 5.75 -3.26 -12.08
N GLY A 9 5.29 -2.39 -11.17
CA GLY A 9 5.45 -0.93 -11.27
C GLY A 9 4.40 -0.23 -12.12
N GLY A 10 3.22 -0.82 -12.35
CA GLY A 10 2.20 -0.23 -13.23
C GLY A 10 1.77 1.18 -12.78
N TYR A 11 1.36 1.34 -11.52
CA TYR A 11 1.00 2.65 -10.95
C TYR A 11 2.22 3.55 -10.80
N THR A 12 3.37 2.98 -10.41
CA THR A 12 4.64 3.71 -10.37
C THR A 12 4.97 4.39 -11.69
N MET A 13 4.94 3.65 -12.80
CA MET A 13 5.29 4.19 -14.12
C MET A 13 4.20 5.08 -14.71
N PHE A 14 2.92 4.77 -14.47
CA PHE A 14 1.85 5.68 -14.86
C PHE A 14 2.01 7.05 -14.20
N THR A 15 2.27 7.08 -12.90
CA THR A 15 2.37 8.35 -12.16
C THR A 15 3.69 9.08 -12.39
N ALA A 16 4.83 8.38 -12.39
CA ALA A 16 6.13 9.01 -12.59
C ALA A 16 6.45 9.29 -14.06
N GLY A 17 6.10 8.37 -14.95
CA GLY A 17 6.36 8.45 -16.39
C GLY A 17 5.33 9.32 -17.11
N ALA A 18 4.04 8.97 -17.01
CA ALA A 18 3.02 9.65 -17.80
C ALA A 18 2.55 10.97 -17.19
N LEU A 19 2.55 11.10 -15.86
CA LEU A 19 2.04 12.29 -15.16
C LEU A 19 3.13 13.19 -14.55
N ASP A 20 4.41 12.83 -14.70
CA ASP A 20 5.57 13.53 -14.15
C ASP A 20 5.44 13.84 -12.63
N ARG A 21 4.85 12.90 -11.86
CA ARG A 21 4.68 13.03 -10.41
C ARG A 21 5.73 12.25 -9.65
N LEU A 22 6.15 12.80 -8.51
CA LEU A 22 6.99 12.07 -7.57
C LEU A 22 6.25 10.83 -7.04
N THR A 23 6.90 9.68 -7.13
CA THR A 23 6.35 8.39 -6.72
C THR A 23 7.30 7.62 -5.82
N PHE A 24 6.78 7.16 -4.68
CA PHE A 24 7.46 6.25 -3.77
C PHE A 24 6.88 4.86 -4.02
N ALA A 25 7.69 3.96 -4.57
CA ALA A 25 7.32 2.59 -4.84
C ALA A 25 7.89 1.68 -3.74
N ILE A 26 7.01 1.02 -3.00
CA ILE A 26 7.35 0.16 -1.87
C ILE A 26 7.02 -1.28 -2.26
N ASP A 27 8.03 -2.14 -2.23
CA ASP A 27 7.88 -3.58 -2.48
C ASP A 27 8.99 -4.34 -1.76
N CYS A 28 8.66 -5.44 -1.10
CA CYS A 28 9.65 -6.23 -0.36
C CYS A 28 10.43 -7.20 -1.25
N TYR A 29 9.88 -7.58 -2.41
CA TYR A 29 10.51 -8.52 -3.31
C TYR A 29 11.52 -7.82 -4.23
N ILE A 30 12.80 -8.18 -4.09
CA ILE A 30 13.89 -7.57 -4.86
C ILE A 30 13.71 -7.72 -6.38
N GLY A 31 13.04 -8.78 -6.84
CA GLY A 31 12.77 -8.97 -8.26
C GLY A 31 11.88 -7.86 -8.83
N ASN A 32 10.85 -7.46 -8.08
CA ASN A 32 9.96 -6.35 -8.43
C ASN A 32 10.72 -5.03 -8.43
N ILE A 33 11.48 -4.74 -7.36
CA ILE A 33 12.31 -3.53 -7.29
C ILE A 33 13.30 -3.42 -8.46
N LYS A 34 13.98 -4.53 -8.83
CA LYS A 34 14.89 -4.55 -9.99
C LYS A 34 14.17 -4.30 -11.32
N ARG A 35 12.96 -4.86 -11.50
CA ARG A 35 12.14 -4.62 -12.70
C ARG A 35 11.75 -3.14 -12.79
N ILE A 36 11.24 -2.57 -11.71
CA ILE A 36 10.85 -1.15 -11.66
C ILE A 36 12.07 -0.27 -11.92
N ALA A 37 13.21 -0.54 -11.26
CA ALA A 37 14.45 0.19 -11.48
C ALA A 37 14.89 0.18 -12.95
N ARG A 38 14.74 -0.96 -13.64
CA ARG A 38 15.09 -1.06 -15.06
C ARG A 38 14.19 -0.19 -15.93
N VAL A 39 12.88 -0.19 -15.70
CA VAL A 39 11.94 0.64 -16.47
C VAL A 39 12.17 2.12 -16.18
N VAL A 40 12.38 2.49 -14.91
CA VAL A 40 12.73 3.87 -14.51
C VAL A 40 13.98 4.38 -15.24
N GLN A 41 14.97 3.52 -15.48
CA GLN A 41 16.15 3.87 -16.25
C GLN A 41 15.89 4.04 -17.75
N ILE A 42 15.09 3.15 -18.34
CA ILE A 42 14.72 3.19 -19.76
C ILE A 42 13.91 4.45 -20.07
N GLU A 43 12.97 4.80 -19.20
CA GLU A 43 12.07 5.96 -19.36
C GLU A 43 12.70 7.27 -18.87
N HIS A 44 13.94 7.25 -18.37
CA HIS A 44 14.65 8.43 -17.87
C HIS A 44 13.92 9.21 -16.74
N VAL A 45 13.20 8.50 -15.87
CA VAL A 45 12.42 9.09 -14.76
C VAL A 45 13.02 8.87 -13.36
N GLN A 46 14.33 8.67 -13.28
CA GLN A 46 15.05 8.43 -12.02
C GLN A 46 14.80 9.52 -10.97
N ASN A 47 14.63 10.77 -11.40
CA ASN A 47 14.36 11.90 -10.50
C ASN A 47 12.92 11.92 -9.94
N ARG A 48 12.02 11.11 -10.50
CA ARG A 48 10.61 11.03 -10.11
C ARG A 48 10.28 9.78 -9.30
N VAL A 49 11.18 8.81 -9.21
CA VAL A 49 10.91 7.56 -8.49
C VAL A 49 11.87 7.37 -7.32
N VAL A 50 11.30 7.04 -6.15
CA VAL A 50 12.03 6.55 -4.99
C VAL A 50 11.62 5.10 -4.77
N LEU A 51 12.59 4.19 -4.82
CA LEU A 51 12.36 2.75 -4.60
C LEU A 51 12.69 2.40 -3.15
N ILE A 52 11.78 1.71 -2.47
CA ILE A 52 11.92 1.27 -1.08
C ILE A 52 11.75 -0.23 -1.03
N GLN A 53 12.85 -0.94 -0.77
CA GLN A 53 12.87 -2.41 -0.72
C GLN A 53 12.70 -2.92 0.72
N ASN A 54 11.49 -2.79 1.26
CA ASN A 54 11.19 -3.20 2.63
C ASN A 54 9.79 -3.79 2.74
N ALA A 55 9.59 -4.69 3.70
CA ALA A 55 8.26 -5.13 4.10
C ALA A 55 7.68 -4.18 5.15
N LEU A 56 6.39 -3.87 5.05
CA LEU A 56 5.69 -3.13 6.11
C LEU A 56 5.36 -4.07 7.26
N TYR A 57 5.68 -3.63 8.48
CA TYR A 57 5.47 -4.42 9.69
C TYR A 57 5.24 -3.55 10.92
N SER A 58 4.95 -4.18 12.07
CA SER A 58 4.72 -3.47 13.34
C SER A 58 5.99 -2.84 13.93
N SER A 59 7.18 -3.26 13.48
CA SER A 59 8.48 -2.79 13.98
C SER A 59 9.50 -2.76 12.86
N SER A 60 10.39 -1.77 12.89
CA SER A 60 11.46 -1.57 11.90
C SER A 60 12.72 -2.35 12.24
N GLY A 61 13.51 -2.69 11.23
CA GLY A 61 14.83 -3.33 11.41
C GLY A 61 14.78 -4.81 11.78
N VAL A 62 13.58 -5.42 11.77
CA VAL A 62 13.42 -6.87 11.95
C VAL A 62 13.63 -7.56 10.61
N SER A 63 14.45 -8.60 10.60
CA SER A 63 14.59 -9.49 9.45
C SER A 63 13.44 -10.51 9.44
N MET A 64 12.71 -10.58 8.33
CA MET A 64 11.60 -11.52 8.18
C MET A 64 11.78 -12.42 6.96
N THR A 65 11.34 -13.67 7.10
CA THR A 65 11.31 -14.64 6.00
C THR A 65 9.97 -14.58 5.29
N VAL A 66 10.00 -14.40 3.98
CA VAL A 66 8.83 -14.28 3.10
C VAL A 66 8.86 -15.39 2.05
N THR A 67 7.71 -15.98 1.74
CA THR A 67 7.60 -17.04 0.74
C THR A 67 7.53 -16.48 -0.68
N SER A 68 8.28 -17.05 -1.63
CA SER A 68 8.30 -16.62 -3.04
C SER A 68 7.14 -17.13 -3.89
N ASN A 69 6.32 -18.05 -3.37
CA ASN A 69 5.17 -18.61 -4.09
C ASN A 69 3.94 -17.68 -4.08
N ASP A 70 4.04 -16.48 -3.51
CA ASP A 70 2.98 -15.49 -3.52
C ASP A 70 3.33 -14.39 -4.52
N PRO A 71 2.63 -14.26 -5.66
CA PRO A 71 2.90 -13.23 -6.67
C PRO A 71 2.77 -11.80 -6.15
N SER A 72 1.98 -11.59 -5.09
CA SER A 72 1.85 -10.33 -4.36
C SER A 72 2.95 -10.14 -3.30
N GLY A 73 3.63 -11.23 -2.91
CA GLY A 73 4.92 -11.21 -2.25
C GLY A 73 4.92 -11.00 -0.74
N ILE A 74 3.79 -11.05 0.00
CA ILE A 74 3.80 -10.60 1.42
C ILE A 74 2.96 -11.44 2.39
N ARG A 75 2.80 -12.75 2.13
CA ARG A 75 2.43 -13.68 3.21
C ARG A 75 3.67 -14.06 4.02
N PHE A 76 3.74 -13.56 5.25
CA PHE A 76 4.83 -13.89 6.17
C PHE A 76 4.78 -15.37 6.57
N VAL A 77 5.94 -16.06 6.55
CA VAL A 77 6.05 -17.49 6.84
C VAL A 77 5.47 -17.86 8.22
N ASN A 78 5.63 -16.98 9.21
CA ASN A 78 5.14 -17.21 10.58
C ASN A 78 3.60 -17.20 10.69
N GLU A 79 2.87 -16.69 9.69
CA GLU A 79 1.41 -16.74 9.64
C GLU A 79 0.89 -17.99 8.94
N THR A 80 1.71 -18.61 8.10
CA THR A 80 1.42 -19.86 7.42
C THR A 80 2.04 -21.03 8.17
N LYS A 81 1.32 -21.56 9.17
CA LYS A 81 1.62 -22.91 9.68
C LYS A 81 1.54 -23.89 8.48
N ASN A 82 2.66 -24.50 8.11
CA ASN A 82 2.75 -25.65 7.19
C ASN A 82 2.81 -25.42 5.65
N LYS A 83 3.47 -24.38 5.13
CA LYS A 83 3.90 -24.43 3.72
C LYS A 83 5.41 -24.27 3.58
N THR A 84 6.07 -25.39 3.31
CA THR A 84 7.42 -25.44 2.75
C THR A 84 7.44 -24.66 1.44
N SER A 85 7.86 -23.41 1.52
CA SER A 85 8.11 -22.57 0.34
C SER A 85 9.42 -23.03 -0.32
N ASN A 86 9.39 -23.26 -1.63
CA ASN A 86 10.54 -23.76 -2.37
C ASN A 86 11.68 -22.72 -2.52
N ASN A 87 11.48 -21.46 -2.13
CA ASN A 87 12.55 -20.46 -2.15
C ASN A 87 12.21 -19.24 -1.26
N PRO A 88 12.27 -19.35 0.08
CA PRO A 88 12.03 -18.20 0.94
C PRO A 88 13.14 -17.14 0.76
N PHE A 89 12.78 -15.86 0.89
CA PHE A 89 13.77 -14.77 0.93
C PHE A 89 13.66 -13.98 2.23
N ILE A 90 14.77 -13.38 2.64
CA ILE A 90 14.83 -12.53 3.83
C ILE A 90 14.65 -11.08 3.39
N VAL A 91 13.79 -10.35 4.09
CA VAL A 91 13.61 -8.92 3.89
C VAL A 91 13.69 -8.16 5.21
N GLN A 92 14.16 -6.92 5.13
CA GLN A 92 14.14 -6.00 6.26
C GLN A 92 12.80 -5.28 6.34
N THR A 93 12.33 -5.08 7.55
CA THR A 93 11.05 -4.43 7.81
C THR A 93 11.21 -2.96 8.11
N ILE A 94 10.16 -2.20 7.80
CA ILE A 94 9.97 -0.82 8.23
C ILE A 94 8.55 -0.66 8.78
N GLN A 95 8.38 0.31 9.67
CA GLN A 95 7.07 0.89 9.96
C GLN A 95 6.68 1.82 8.81
N PHE A 96 5.38 2.01 8.59
CA PHE A 96 4.97 2.89 7.49
C PHE A 96 5.43 4.34 7.74
N ASP A 97 5.30 4.84 8.96
CA ASP A 97 5.78 6.17 9.34
C ASP A 97 7.30 6.40 9.15
N ASP A 98 8.11 5.35 8.98
CA ASP A 98 9.55 5.50 8.71
C ASP A 98 9.85 6.17 7.36
N ILE A 99 8.89 6.16 6.42
CA ILE A 99 9.09 6.83 5.12
C ILE A 99 8.81 8.33 5.19
N LEU A 100 8.24 8.83 6.29
CA LEU A 100 7.87 10.24 6.44
C LEU A 100 9.05 11.20 6.23
N PRO A 101 10.26 10.97 6.78
CA PRO A 101 11.40 11.84 6.51
C PRO A 101 11.74 11.92 5.02
N LEU A 102 11.59 10.81 4.28
CA LEU A 102 11.84 10.78 2.83
C LEU A 102 10.77 11.59 2.07
N LEU A 103 9.51 11.50 2.49
CA LEU A 103 8.42 12.31 1.94
C LEU A 103 8.71 13.81 2.18
N GLU A 104 9.09 14.17 3.40
CA GLU A 104 9.35 15.56 3.81
C GLU A 104 10.56 16.18 3.07
N VAL A 105 11.68 15.46 2.98
CA VAL A 105 12.90 15.90 2.27
C VAL A 105 12.64 16.09 0.78
N ARG A 106 11.73 15.31 0.19
CA ARG A 106 11.31 15.46 -1.22
C ARG A 106 10.20 16.50 -1.41
N GLY A 107 9.82 17.23 -0.36
CA GLY A 107 8.82 18.29 -0.41
C GLY A 107 7.38 17.80 -0.59
N ALA A 108 7.09 16.52 -0.32
CA ALA A 108 5.74 16.00 -0.41
C ALA A 108 4.85 16.66 0.67
N ARG A 109 3.68 17.11 0.25
CA ARG A 109 2.63 17.68 1.12
C ARG A 109 1.28 16.99 0.93
N SER A 110 1.07 16.40 -0.24
CA SER A 110 -0.10 15.60 -0.57
C SER A 110 0.31 14.41 -1.43
N ALA A 111 -0.43 13.30 -1.32
CA ALA A 111 -0.16 12.09 -2.07
C ALA A 111 -1.43 11.29 -2.35
N LEU A 112 -1.59 10.83 -3.60
CA LEU A 112 -2.44 9.67 -3.89
C LEU A 112 -1.75 8.41 -3.40
N MET A 113 -2.54 7.43 -2.95
CA MET A 113 -2.01 6.16 -2.45
C MET A 113 -2.69 4.97 -3.13
N LYS A 114 -1.90 3.95 -3.47
CA LYS A 114 -2.38 2.63 -3.89
C LYS A 114 -1.81 1.58 -2.94
N ILE A 115 -2.64 0.64 -2.51
CA ILE A 115 -2.28 -0.42 -1.56
C ILE A 115 -2.77 -1.77 -2.07
N ASP A 116 -1.84 -2.72 -2.17
CA ASP A 116 -2.09 -4.07 -2.66
C ASP A 116 -0.94 -4.93 -2.14
N ILE A 117 -1.04 -5.33 -0.88
CA ILE A 117 0.01 -6.08 -0.20
C ILE A 117 -0.49 -7.40 0.37
N GLU A 118 -1.78 -7.71 0.19
CA GLU A 118 -2.39 -9.02 0.42
C GLU A 118 -2.16 -9.55 1.84
N THR A 119 -2.63 -8.82 2.87
CA THR A 119 -2.75 -9.14 4.32
C THR A 119 -2.03 -8.14 5.27
N PRO A 120 -0.83 -7.61 4.96
CA PRO A 120 -0.10 -6.66 5.81
C PRO A 120 -0.66 -5.23 5.85
N GLU A 121 -1.78 -4.93 5.20
CA GLU A 121 -2.44 -3.62 5.20
C GLU A 121 -2.72 -3.13 6.63
N SER A 122 -3.00 -4.07 7.55
CA SER A 122 -3.20 -3.74 8.95
C SER A 122 -1.95 -3.19 9.61
N TYR A 123 -0.74 -3.64 9.22
CA TYR A 123 0.51 -3.11 9.77
C TYR A 123 0.79 -1.69 9.27
N MET A 124 0.46 -1.40 8.02
CA MET A 124 0.49 -0.03 7.49
C MET A 124 -0.43 0.87 8.31
N CYS A 125 -1.68 0.45 8.55
CA CYS A 125 -2.62 1.21 9.37
C CYS A 125 -2.16 1.35 10.84
N GLN A 126 -1.51 0.33 11.42
CA GLN A 126 -1.01 0.38 12.80
C GLN A 126 0.13 1.38 12.98
N THR A 127 0.93 1.59 11.94
CA THR A 127 2.19 2.31 12.01
C THR A 127 2.23 3.54 11.12
N GLY A 128 1.08 3.98 10.61
CA GLY A 128 0.94 5.02 9.59
C GLY A 128 0.31 6.32 10.05
N SER A 129 -0.04 6.46 11.33
CA SER A 129 -0.81 7.60 11.82
C SER A 129 -0.11 8.94 11.54
N LYS A 130 1.23 9.02 11.71
CA LYS A 130 1.95 10.30 11.51
C LYS A 130 1.92 10.73 10.05
N ILE A 131 2.02 9.79 9.11
CA ILE A 131 1.90 10.10 7.68
C ILE A 131 0.50 10.63 7.37
N PHE A 132 -0.56 9.98 7.87
CA PHE A 132 -1.94 10.42 7.62
C PHE A 132 -2.30 11.75 8.32
N GLU A 133 -1.54 12.15 9.34
CA GLU A 133 -1.65 13.47 9.99
C GLU A 133 -0.87 14.56 9.26
N ARG A 134 0.31 14.25 8.72
CA ARG A 134 1.24 15.24 8.13
C ARG A 134 1.15 15.39 6.62
N ILE A 135 0.77 14.32 5.91
CA ILE A 135 0.64 14.30 4.46
C ILE A 135 -0.84 14.25 4.14
N ASP A 136 -1.29 15.19 3.31
CA ASP A 136 -2.68 15.17 2.87
C ASP A 136 -2.90 14.08 1.82
N ILE A 137 -3.53 12.99 2.23
CA ILE A 137 -3.87 11.87 1.36
C ILE A 137 -5.35 11.98 1.00
N PRO A 138 -5.72 12.56 -0.15
CA PRO A 138 -7.14 12.72 -0.49
C PRO A 138 -7.83 11.41 -0.84
N PHE A 139 -7.06 10.45 -1.37
CA PHE A 139 -7.57 9.25 -2.01
C PHE A 139 -6.61 8.08 -1.80
N VAL A 140 -7.18 6.93 -1.43
CA VAL A 140 -6.49 5.65 -1.33
C VAL A 140 -7.25 4.59 -2.11
N MET A 141 -6.63 3.99 -3.11
CA MET A 141 -7.11 2.77 -3.75
C MET A 141 -6.53 1.56 -3.03
N MET A 142 -7.37 0.60 -2.66
CA MET A 142 -6.95 -0.59 -1.92
C MET A 142 -7.57 -1.86 -2.53
N GLU A 143 -6.72 -2.86 -2.81
CA GLU A 143 -7.20 -4.20 -3.09
C GLU A 143 -7.74 -4.85 -1.79
N TRP A 144 -8.96 -5.34 -1.85
CA TRP A 144 -9.77 -5.80 -0.72
C TRP A 144 -10.23 -7.27 -0.91
N HIS A 145 -9.56 -8.02 -1.80
CA HIS A 145 -10.04 -9.33 -2.23
C HIS A 145 -9.70 -10.47 -1.26
N HIS A 146 -10.35 -11.63 -1.43
CA HIS A 146 -10.22 -12.97 -0.80
C HIS A 146 -9.84 -13.14 0.69
N TRP A 147 -8.91 -12.39 1.26
CA TRP A 147 -8.42 -12.54 2.64
C TRP A 147 -9.39 -11.96 3.68
N ARG A 148 -10.31 -11.07 3.29
CA ARG A 148 -11.25 -10.43 4.22
C ARG A 148 -12.14 -11.37 5.02
N VAL A 149 -12.50 -12.52 4.43
CA VAL A 149 -13.32 -13.54 5.08
C VAL A 149 -12.54 -14.25 6.19
N ASN A 150 -11.24 -14.47 5.97
CA ASN A 150 -10.38 -15.24 6.86
C ASN A 150 -9.66 -14.38 7.91
N HIS A 151 -9.58 -13.07 7.71
CA HIS A 151 -8.84 -12.14 8.57
C HIS A 151 -9.69 -10.98 9.10
N GLN A 152 -10.92 -11.28 9.53
CA GLN A 152 -11.92 -10.25 9.85
C GLN A 152 -11.45 -9.19 10.86
N LYS A 153 -10.68 -9.57 11.90
CA LYS A 153 -10.14 -8.62 12.89
C LYS A 153 -9.17 -7.60 12.26
N ARG A 154 -8.37 -8.02 11.28
CA ARG A 154 -7.44 -7.14 10.57
C ARG A 154 -8.19 -6.20 9.64
N CYS A 155 -9.18 -6.70 8.91
CA CYS A 155 -10.05 -5.87 8.07
C CYS A 155 -10.81 -4.84 8.88
N GLN A 156 -11.41 -5.25 10.01
CA GLN A 156 -12.11 -4.31 10.90
C GLN A 156 -11.17 -3.20 11.36
N PHE A 157 -9.93 -3.53 11.76
CA PHE A 157 -8.94 -2.52 12.13
C PHE A 157 -8.66 -1.51 11.00
N ILE A 158 -8.57 -1.97 9.75
CA ILE A 158 -8.36 -1.11 8.59
C ILE A 158 -9.58 -0.20 8.35
N VAL A 159 -10.79 -0.75 8.43
CA VAL A 159 -12.03 0.04 8.31
C VAL A 159 -12.09 1.11 9.41
N ASP A 160 -11.78 0.73 10.65
CA ASP A 160 -11.76 1.64 11.79
C ASP A 160 -10.69 2.72 11.62
N PHE A 161 -9.52 2.36 11.09
CA PHE A 161 -8.44 3.31 10.79
C PHE A 161 -8.90 4.38 9.81
N PHE A 162 -9.35 4.00 8.61
CA PHE A 162 -9.78 4.96 7.61
C PHE A 162 -10.98 5.79 8.07
N THR A 163 -11.94 5.17 8.76
CA THR A 163 -13.11 5.89 9.30
C THR A 163 -12.68 6.95 10.34
N ARG A 164 -11.77 6.61 11.27
CA ARG A 164 -11.23 7.56 12.25
C ARG A 164 -10.43 8.70 11.61
N HIS A 165 -9.79 8.45 10.46
CA HIS A 165 -9.13 9.48 9.67
C HIS A 165 -10.06 10.22 8.69
N ASN A 166 -11.39 10.13 8.89
CA ASN A 166 -12.42 10.81 8.10
C ASN A 166 -12.48 10.41 6.62
N TYR A 167 -12.15 9.16 6.29
CA TYR A 167 -12.39 8.61 4.96
C TYR A 167 -13.76 7.94 4.88
N VAL A 168 -14.28 7.87 3.66
CA VAL A 168 -15.50 7.16 3.32
C VAL A 168 -15.15 6.14 2.22
N PRO A 169 -15.45 4.85 2.42
CA PRO A 169 -15.20 3.82 1.42
C PRO A 169 -16.20 3.92 0.28
N THR A 170 -15.73 3.70 -0.93
CA THR A 170 -16.51 3.76 -2.18
C THR A 170 -16.11 2.64 -3.14
N ASP A 171 -17.00 2.32 -4.07
CA ASP A 171 -16.70 1.47 -5.21
C ASP A 171 -16.22 2.26 -6.44
N GLU A 172 -15.92 1.56 -7.54
CA GLU A 172 -15.48 2.15 -8.82
C GLU A 172 -16.49 3.13 -9.42
N GLY A 173 -17.76 3.01 -9.04
CA GLY A 173 -18.84 3.90 -9.46
C GLY A 173 -19.07 5.07 -8.50
N CYS A 174 -18.13 5.36 -7.60
CA CYS A 174 -18.22 6.42 -6.58
C CYS A 174 -19.37 6.24 -5.58
N ARG A 175 -19.93 5.04 -5.43
CA ARG A 175 -21.03 4.80 -4.48
C ARG A 175 -20.50 4.49 -3.10
N ASP A 176 -21.05 5.13 -2.07
CA ASP A 176 -20.75 4.87 -0.66
C ASP A 176 -20.95 3.39 -0.33
N LEU A 177 -19.92 2.81 0.30
CA LEU A 177 -19.98 1.46 0.83
C LEU A 177 -20.33 1.50 2.32
N ALA A 178 -21.32 0.71 2.73
CA ALA A 178 -21.68 0.61 4.14
C ALA A 178 -20.59 -0.14 4.93
N THR A 179 -20.06 0.49 5.98
CA THR A 179 -18.92 0.00 6.79
C THR A 179 -19.26 -1.19 7.68
N ASP A 180 -20.51 -1.62 7.77
CA ASP A 180 -20.95 -2.82 8.47
C ASP A 180 -21.06 -4.05 7.56
N THR A 181 -20.92 -3.87 6.23
CA THR A 181 -21.09 -4.94 5.23
C THR A 181 -19.81 -5.32 4.49
N TRP A 182 -18.64 -4.87 4.95
CA TRP A 182 -17.36 -5.06 4.26
C TRP A 182 -16.96 -6.52 4.05
N VAL A 183 -17.46 -7.44 4.89
CA VAL A 183 -17.19 -8.88 4.74
C VAL A 183 -17.84 -9.43 3.46
N THR A 184 -19.10 -9.06 3.21
CA THR A 184 -19.96 -9.75 2.23
C THR A 184 -20.23 -8.93 0.97
N LYS A 185 -20.35 -7.61 1.06
CA LYS A 185 -20.85 -6.77 -0.04
C LYS A 185 -19.79 -5.94 -0.75
N TRP A 186 -18.64 -5.69 -0.12
CA TRP A 186 -17.65 -4.81 -0.74
C TRP A 186 -17.05 -5.43 -2.01
N PRO A 187 -16.73 -4.63 -3.03
CA PRO A 187 -16.04 -5.08 -4.24
C PRO A 187 -14.61 -5.59 -3.95
N GLY A 188 -13.93 -6.07 -5.00
CA GLY A 188 -12.52 -6.43 -4.94
C GLY A 188 -11.59 -5.23 -4.75
N ASN A 189 -11.93 -4.08 -5.34
CA ASN A 189 -11.22 -2.81 -5.15
C ASN A 189 -12.07 -1.82 -4.38
N VAL A 190 -11.52 -1.23 -3.33
CA VAL A 190 -12.18 -0.22 -2.51
C VAL A 190 -11.41 1.08 -2.59
N PHE A 191 -12.14 2.19 -2.71
CA PHE A 191 -11.56 3.52 -2.74
C PHE A 191 -11.95 4.28 -1.49
N TRP A 192 -10.97 4.64 -0.70
CA TRP A 192 -11.15 5.48 0.48
C TRP A 192 -10.93 6.93 0.08
N ILE A 193 -12.00 7.72 0.17
CA ILE A 193 -11.96 9.15 -0.17
C ILE A 193 -12.12 9.96 1.12
N LYS A 194 -11.15 10.84 1.39
CA LYS A 194 -11.21 11.71 2.56
C LYS A 194 -12.39 12.66 2.41
N ARG A 195 -13.24 12.73 3.44
CA ARG A 195 -14.59 13.35 3.39
C ARG A 195 -14.59 14.77 2.83
N ILE A 196 -13.55 15.57 3.12
CA ILE A 196 -13.41 16.94 2.62
C ILE A 196 -13.30 17.04 1.09
N TYR A 197 -12.88 15.97 0.41
CA TYR A 197 -12.71 15.92 -1.04
C TYR A 197 -13.89 15.28 -1.78
N ARG A 198 -14.94 14.86 -1.05
CA ARG A 198 -16.10 14.12 -1.58
C ARG A 198 -17.08 14.96 -2.41
N ASN A 199 -17.01 16.29 -2.31
CA ASN A 199 -17.83 17.20 -3.11
C ASN A 199 -16.99 17.88 -4.20
N GLY A 200 -15.75 17.42 -4.40
CA GLY A 200 -14.67 18.27 -4.88
C GLY A 200 -14.15 17.94 -6.27
N SER A 201 -13.85 16.68 -6.59
CA SER A 201 -13.12 16.31 -7.84
C SER A 201 -12.86 14.81 -8.05
N PHE A 202 -12.99 13.96 -7.03
CA PHE A 202 -12.67 12.52 -7.13
C PHE A 202 -13.92 11.66 -7.33
N CYS A 203 -14.92 12.07 -6.57
CA CYS A 203 -16.35 11.86 -6.66
C CYS A 203 -16.95 13.21 -6.15
#